data_AF-I1J8J7-F1
#
_entry.id   AF-I1J8J7-F1
#
_cell.length_a   1.000
_cell.length_b   1.000
_cell.length_c   1.000
_cell.angle_alpha   90.00
_cell.angle_beta   90.00
_cell.angle_gamma   90.00
#
_symmetry.space_group_name_H-M   'P 1'
#
loop_
_entity.id
_entity.type
_entity.pdbx_description
1 polymer ?
#
loop_
_entity_poly.entity_id
_entity_poly.type
_entity_poly.pdbx_seq_one_letter_code
_entity_poly.pdbx_strand_id
1 'polypeptide(L)'
;MAEPVVDDEYLKEIDKARRELRAFITSNQCAPLMLRLAWNDAATYDARNRAGGPNGSIRTDKELKHEANEGLLKATQLCEHVKAKLKKVSYADLYQLAGVVAIEVSGGPTIEFLPGRKDSMESSAEGLLPDVKQGASIIRNIFSRMGISDDKHIVALCGGLTWGETLKDRSDSKGQWPKDPLKFDNSYYKKILSKDLSSRLPIEDALLTDQSFRRHVEEYSKDENSFFKEYAMSHKKLSELGYNLKKQNQSKVPDEEQNQPKGPYEKLNQHRGLIGIGIVSVVTVILGYLLKRKKNQLKK
;
A
#
# COMPACT_ATOMS: atom_id res chain seq x y z
N MET A 1 -30.31 2.88 -11.76
CA MET A 1 -29.13 3.38 -11.02
C MET A 1 -28.05 2.33 -11.12
N ALA A 2 -26.83 2.67 -11.52
CA ALA A 2 -25.72 1.71 -11.50
C ALA A 2 -25.40 1.37 -10.03
N GLU A 3 -25.25 0.08 -9.72
CA GLU A 3 -24.86 -0.37 -8.38
C GLU A 3 -23.53 0.29 -7.94
N PRO A 4 -23.37 0.63 -6.65
CA PRO A 4 -22.09 1.12 -6.16
C PRO A 4 -21.03 0.02 -6.32
N VAL A 5 -19.84 0.41 -6.79
CA VAL A 5 -18.71 -0.54 -6.96
C VAL A 5 -18.32 -1.19 -5.62
N VAL A 6 -18.52 -0.48 -4.50
CA VAL A 6 -18.27 -0.97 -3.15
C VAL A 6 -19.58 -0.92 -2.36
N ASP A 7 -20.23 -2.07 -2.22
CA ASP A 7 -21.37 -2.31 -1.36
C ASP A 7 -20.97 -3.12 -0.11
N ASP A 8 -21.92 -3.33 0.81
CA ASP A 8 -21.68 -4.11 2.04
C ASP A 8 -21.28 -5.57 1.75
N GLU A 9 -21.72 -6.13 0.62
CA GLU A 9 -21.34 -7.48 0.22
C GLU A 9 -19.88 -7.53 -0.24
N TYR A 10 -19.45 -6.54 -1.02
CA TYR A 10 -18.07 -6.38 -1.47
C TYR A 10 -17.13 -6.20 -0.27
N LEU A 11 -17.51 -5.38 0.71
CA LEU A 11 -16.72 -5.21 1.94
C LEU A 11 -16.57 -6.53 2.73
N LYS A 12 -17.65 -7.29 2.89
CA LYS A 12 -17.59 -8.64 3.50
C LYS A 12 -16.67 -9.58 2.72
N GLU A 13 -16.64 -9.45 1.40
CA GLU A 13 -15.79 -10.26 0.54
C GLU A 13 -14.32 -9.84 0.61
N ILE A 14 -14.02 -8.55 0.76
CA ILE A 14 -12.68 -8.04 1.06
C ILE A 14 -12.18 -8.57 2.41
N ASP A 15 -13.03 -8.62 3.43
CA ASP A 15 -12.68 -9.23 4.71
C ASP A 15 -12.38 -10.73 4.58
N LYS A 16 -13.15 -11.44 3.72
CA LYS A 16 -12.85 -12.83 3.38
C LYS A 16 -11.51 -12.95 2.66
N ALA A 17 -11.26 -12.13 1.65
CA ALA A 17 -10.01 -12.09 0.90
C ALA A 17 -8.82 -11.86 1.83
N ARG A 18 -8.92 -10.93 2.79
CA ARG A 18 -7.88 -10.66 3.80
C ARG A 18 -7.56 -11.91 4.63
N ARG A 19 -8.58 -12.64 5.11
CA ARG A 19 -8.38 -13.88 5.88
C ARG A 19 -7.71 -14.98 5.04
N GLU A 20 -8.18 -15.18 3.82
CA GLU A 20 -7.61 -16.17 2.89
C GLU A 20 -6.16 -15.84 2.53
N LEU A 21 -5.86 -14.57 2.20
CA LEU A 21 -4.51 -14.08 1.94
C LEU A 21 -3.61 -14.28 3.16
N ARG A 22 -4.08 -13.97 4.37
CA ARG A 22 -3.28 -14.14 5.60
C ARG A 22 -2.86 -15.59 5.78
N ALA A 23 -3.82 -16.51 5.75
CA ALA A 23 -3.54 -17.94 5.89
C ALA A 23 -2.61 -18.44 4.77
N PHE A 24 -2.87 -18.02 3.54
CA PHE A 24 -2.13 -18.41 2.36
C PHE A 24 -0.67 -17.92 2.39
N ILE A 25 -0.46 -16.63 2.66
CA ILE A 25 0.87 -16.00 2.68
C ILE A 25 1.74 -16.60 3.78
N THR A 26 1.18 -16.81 4.98
CA THR A 26 1.90 -17.46 6.07
C THR A 26 2.27 -18.90 5.73
N SER A 27 1.35 -19.68 5.16
CA SER A 27 1.59 -21.09 4.83
C SER A 27 2.60 -21.29 3.70
N ASN A 28 2.58 -20.41 2.70
CA ASN A 28 3.47 -20.47 1.53
C ASN A 28 4.75 -19.63 1.68
N GLN A 29 4.90 -18.90 2.79
CA GLN A 29 6.04 -18.02 3.06
C GLN A 29 6.37 -17.06 1.88
N CYS A 30 5.33 -16.56 1.21
CA CYS A 30 5.45 -15.80 -0.03
C CYS A 30 5.20 -14.30 0.13
N ALA A 31 5.30 -13.78 1.36
CA ALA A 31 4.98 -12.38 1.65
C ALA A 31 5.76 -11.37 0.79
N PRO A 32 7.09 -11.52 0.58
CA PRO A 32 7.81 -10.58 -0.28
C PRO A 32 7.40 -10.66 -1.76
N LEU A 33 7.03 -11.84 -2.24
CA LEU A 33 6.53 -12.02 -3.61
C LEU A 33 5.19 -11.31 -3.81
N MET A 34 4.29 -11.37 -2.82
CA MET A 34 3.02 -10.65 -2.84
C MET A 34 3.20 -9.13 -2.75
N LEU A 35 4.15 -8.67 -1.93
CA LEU A 35 4.50 -7.25 -1.89
C LEU A 35 5.06 -6.78 -3.24
N ARG A 36 5.96 -7.56 -3.86
CA ARG A 36 6.52 -7.23 -5.17
C ARG A 36 5.42 -7.18 -6.23
N LEU A 37 4.46 -8.10 -6.23
CA LEU A 37 3.32 -8.07 -7.14
C LEU A 37 2.53 -6.75 -7.01
N ALA A 38 2.12 -6.38 -5.79
CA ALA A 38 1.39 -5.15 -5.54
C ALA A 38 2.17 -3.90 -5.97
N TRP A 39 3.47 -3.89 -5.68
CA TRP A 39 4.39 -2.80 -6.04
C TRP A 39 4.49 -2.62 -7.55
N ASN A 40 4.73 -3.71 -8.27
CA ASN A 40 5.01 -3.66 -9.71
C ASN A 40 3.74 -3.30 -10.49
N ASP A 41 2.56 -3.75 -10.04
CA ASP A 41 1.26 -3.32 -10.59
C ASP A 41 1.10 -1.80 -10.43
N ALA A 42 1.30 -1.29 -9.21
CA ALA A 42 1.15 0.13 -8.92
C ALA A 42 2.20 1.01 -9.62
N ALA A 43 3.42 0.50 -9.80
CA ALA A 43 4.54 1.26 -10.33
C ALA A 43 4.40 1.63 -11.82
N THR A 44 3.47 1.00 -12.54
CA THR A 44 3.15 1.36 -13.92
C THR A 44 2.41 2.69 -14.05
N TYR A 45 1.94 3.28 -12.95
CA TYR A 45 1.18 4.52 -13.00
C TYR A 45 2.00 5.70 -13.54
N ASP A 46 1.38 6.47 -14.41
CA ASP A 46 1.88 7.77 -14.87
C ASP A 46 0.83 8.86 -14.62
N ALA A 47 1.15 9.79 -13.71
CA ALA A 47 0.27 10.88 -13.33
C ALA A 47 0.00 11.87 -14.48
N ARG A 48 0.85 11.92 -15.50
CA ARG A 48 0.71 12.86 -16.64
C ARG A 48 -0.46 12.50 -17.53
N ASN A 49 -0.64 11.22 -17.83
CA ASN A 49 -1.74 10.70 -18.66
C ASN A 49 -2.79 9.92 -17.86
N ARG A 50 -2.55 9.69 -16.55
CA ARG A 50 -3.40 8.94 -15.62
C ARG A 50 -3.66 7.50 -16.08
N ALA A 51 -2.69 6.90 -16.76
CA ALA A 51 -2.72 5.52 -17.23
C ALA A 51 -1.88 4.60 -16.33
N GLY A 52 -2.12 3.30 -16.45
CA GLY A 52 -1.48 2.28 -15.61
C GLY A 52 -1.92 2.35 -14.15
N GLY A 53 -1.05 1.86 -13.27
CA GLY A 53 -1.22 1.85 -11.83
C GLY A 53 -1.87 0.58 -11.28
N PRO A 54 -2.31 0.62 -10.01
CA PRO A 54 -2.81 -0.54 -9.27
C PRO A 54 -4.19 -0.97 -9.77
N ASN A 55 -4.24 -1.52 -10.98
CA ASN A 55 -5.46 -1.85 -11.71
C ASN A 55 -5.48 -3.33 -12.13
N GLY A 56 -4.51 -4.13 -11.66
CA GLY A 56 -4.40 -5.55 -11.94
C GLY A 56 -3.90 -5.89 -13.34
N SER A 57 -3.59 -4.93 -14.22
CA SER A 57 -3.11 -5.18 -15.59
C SER A 57 -1.80 -5.96 -15.63
N ILE A 58 -1.07 -6.00 -14.52
CA ILE A 58 0.13 -6.84 -14.37
C ILE A 58 -0.10 -8.31 -14.70
N ARG A 59 -1.35 -8.81 -14.61
CA ARG A 59 -1.70 -10.20 -14.95
C ARG A 59 -1.77 -10.47 -16.45
N THR A 60 -1.70 -9.44 -17.29
CA THR A 60 -1.73 -9.61 -18.75
C THR A 60 -0.43 -10.23 -19.24
N ASP A 61 -0.51 -11.08 -20.28
CA ASP A 61 0.67 -11.74 -20.85
C ASP A 61 1.75 -10.75 -21.31
N LYS A 62 1.35 -9.54 -21.74
CA LYS A 62 2.28 -8.49 -22.14
C LYS A 62 3.08 -7.99 -20.93
N GLU A 63 2.41 -7.62 -19.83
CA GLU A 63 3.11 -7.10 -18.65
C GLU A 63 3.91 -8.18 -17.93
N LEU A 64 3.41 -9.42 -17.83
CA LEU A 64 4.15 -10.53 -17.21
C LEU A 64 5.47 -10.88 -17.93
N LYS A 65 5.61 -10.49 -19.20
CA LYS A 65 6.83 -10.67 -20.00
C LYS A 65 7.84 -9.54 -19.86
N HIS A 66 7.46 -8.42 -19.22
CA HIS A 66 8.42 -7.33 -18.99
C HIS A 66 9.53 -7.81 -18.05
N GLU A 67 10.77 -7.38 -18.29
CA GLU A 67 11.95 -7.79 -17.51
C GLU A 67 11.78 -7.53 -16.00
N ALA A 68 11.22 -6.37 -15.65
CA ALA A 68 10.97 -5.99 -14.27
C ALA A 68 9.96 -6.91 -13.54
N ASN A 69 9.07 -7.56 -14.30
CA ASN A 69 8.03 -8.45 -13.80
C ASN A 69 8.47 -9.92 -13.77
N GLU A 70 9.74 -10.22 -14.03
CA GLU A 70 10.26 -11.59 -13.99
C GLU A 70 9.95 -12.28 -12.64
N GLY A 71 9.35 -13.47 -12.73
CA GLY A 71 8.91 -14.26 -11.58
C GLY A 71 7.50 -13.94 -11.07
N LEU A 72 6.87 -12.85 -11.51
CA LEU A 72 5.53 -12.46 -11.03
C LEU A 72 4.39 -13.29 -11.61
N LEU A 73 4.61 -14.06 -12.68
CA LEU A 73 3.66 -15.09 -13.12
C LEU A 73 3.36 -16.09 -11.98
N LYS A 74 4.36 -16.43 -11.16
CA LYS A 74 4.14 -17.28 -9.99
C LYS A 74 3.26 -16.59 -8.96
N ALA A 75 3.44 -15.28 -8.76
CA ALA A 75 2.64 -14.50 -7.83
C ALA A 75 1.17 -14.45 -8.25
N THR A 76 0.88 -14.21 -9.53
CA THR A 76 -0.49 -14.18 -10.06
C THR A 76 -1.16 -15.55 -9.96
N GLN A 77 -0.47 -16.63 -10.34
CA GLN A 77 -0.96 -18.01 -10.17
C GLN A 77 -1.27 -18.36 -8.71
N LEU A 78 -0.43 -17.90 -7.77
CA LEU A 78 -0.67 -18.09 -6.34
C LEU A 78 -1.94 -17.34 -5.88
N CYS A 79 -2.15 -16.12 -6.36
CA CYS A 79 -3.37 -15.36 -6.10
C CYS A 79 -4.64 -16.03 -6.65
N GLU A 80 -4.56 -16.82 -7.72
CA GLU A 80 -5.72 -17.55 -8.26
C GLU A 80 -6.34 -18.52 -7.23
N HIS A 81 -5.53 -19.15 -6.37
CA HIS A 81 -6.06 -20.02 -5.31
C HIS A 81 -6.93 -19.26 -4.30
N VAL A 82 -6.62 -17.99 -4.08
CA VAL A 82 -7.43 -17.11 -3.24
C VAL A 82 -8.62 -16.58 -4.04
N LYS A 83 -8.39 -16.11 -5.28
CA LYS A 83 -9.44 -15.58 -6.17
C LYS A 83 -10.56 -16.58 -6.40
N ALA A 84 -10.27 -17.87 -6.55
CA ALA A 84 -11.27 -18.93 -6.74
C ALA A 84 -12.27 -19.06 -5.58
N LYS A 85 -11.93 -18.56 -4.39
CA LYS A 85 -12.81 -18.53 -3.21
C LYS A 85 -13.62 -17.22 -3.12
N LEU A 86 -13.38 -16.27 -4.01
CA LEU A 86 -13.97 -14.94 -4.06
C LEU A 86 -14.89 -14.83 -5.28
N LYS A 87 -16.00 -14.12 -5.16
CA LYS A 87 -17.02 -13.93 -6.18
C LYS A 87 -16.87 -12.58 -6.89
N LYS A 88 -16.82 -11.48 -6.15
CA LYS A 88 -16.85 -10.10 -6.64
C LYS A 88 -15.50 -9.37 -6.60
N VAL A 89 -14.58 -9.73 -5.70
CA VAL A 89 -13.31 -8.99 -5.52
C VAL A 89 -12.51 -8.96 -6.83
N SER A 90 -12.12 -7.76 -7.28
CA SER A 90 -11.30 -7.55 -8.48
C SER A 90 -9.87 -8.05 -8.29
N TYR A 91 -9.17 -8.37 -9.37
CA TYR A 91 -7.73 -8.68 -9.31
C TYR A 91 -6.92 -7.50 -8.78
N ALA A 92 -7.28 -6.28 -9.19
CA ALA A 92 -6.68 -5.04 -8.71
C ALA A 92 -6.74 -4.93 -7.17
N ASP A 93 -7.92 -5.12 -6.57
CA ASP A 93 -8.04 -5.12 -5.11
C ASP A 93 -7.34 -6.32 -4.48
N LEU A 94 -7.41 -7.50 -5.10
CA LEU A 94 -6.74 -8.71 -4.58
C LEU A 94 -5.22 -8.52 -4.48
N TYR A 95 -4.58 -7.99 -5.52
CA TYR A 95 -3.12 -7.80 -5.55
C TYR A 95 -2.68 -6.73 -4.56
N GLN A 96 -3.38 -5.60 -4.50
CA GLN A 96 -3.05 -4.54 -3.54
C GLN A 96 -3.31 -4.99 -2.10
N LEU A 97 -4.37 -5.74 -1.84
CA LEU A 97 -4.63 -6.33 -0.53
C LEU A 97 -3.58 -7.38 -0.17
N ALA A 98 -3.08 -8.16 -1.14
CA ALA A 98 -2.00 -9.12 -0.92
C ALA A 98 -0.71 -8.42 -0.46
N GLY A 99 -0.38 -7.27 -1.05
CA GLY A 99 0.74 -6.42 -0.60
C GLY A 99 0.57 -5.90 0.83
N VAL A 100 -0.63 -5.40 1.18
CA VAL A 100 -0.95 -4.96 2.55
C VAL A 100 -0.83 -6.10 3.55
N VAL A 101 -1.46 -7.24 3.26
CA VAL A 101 -1.43 -8.41 4.15
C VAL A 101 -0.02 -8.94 4.29
N ALA A 102 0.79 -8.94 3.23
CA ALA A 102 2.18 -9.34 3.28
C ALA A 102 2.98 -8.54 4.31
N ILE A 103 2.79 -7.23 4.39
CA ILE A 103 3.45 -6.37 5.39
C ILE A 103 2.96 -6.71 6.80
N GLU A 104 1.64 -6.84 6.98
CA GLU A 104 1.04 -7.11 8.29
C GLU A 104 1.45 -8.47 8.88
N VAL A 105 1.49 -9.54 8.06
CA VAL A 105 1.90 -10.88 8.53
C VAL A 105 3.39 -10.97 8.82
N SER A 106 4.17 -10.08 8.22
CA SER A 106 5.61 -9.94 8.42
C SER A 106 5.97 -9.05 9.60
N GLY A 107 4.99 -8.60 10.40
CA GLY A 107 5.21 -7.79 11.60
C GLY A 107 5.38 -6.29 11.32
N GLY A 108 5.10 -5.85 10.10
CA GLY A 108 5.08 -4.44 9.74
C GLY A 108 3.84 -3.70 10.26
N PRO A 109 3.67 -2.42 9.87
CA PRO A 109 2.55 -1.60 10.31
C PRO A 109 1.21 -2.04 9.71
N THR A 110 0.12 -1.68 10.39
CA THR A 110 -1.22 -1.71 9.80
C THR A 110 -1.34 -0.65 8.71
N ILE A 111 -1.82 -1.04 7.54
CA ILE A 111 -2.02 -0.15 6.40
C ILE A 111 -3.53 -0.05 6.12
N GLU A 112 -4.04 1.18 6.12
CA GLU A 112 -5.43 1.43 5.72
C GLU A 112 -5.61 1.02 4.26
N PHE A 113 -6.58 0.15 3.99
CA PHE A 113 -6.86 -0.35 2.66
C PHE A 113 -8.23 0.14 2.19
N LEU A 114 -8.24 0.92 1.11
CA LEU A 114 -9.48 1.32 0.44
C LEU A 114 -9.76 0.39 -0.76
N PRO A 115 -10.84 -0.42 -0.73
CA PRO A 115 -11.25 -1.24 -1.87
C PRO A 115 -12.00 -0.43 -2.94
N GLY A 116 -12.29 -1.07 -4.07
CA GLY A 116 -13.10 -0.56 -5.18
C GLY A 116 -12.31 -0.34 -6.47
N ARG A 117 -11.08 -0.86 -6.56
CA ARG A 117 -10.27 -0.79 -7.79
C ARG A 117 -10.92 -1.65 -8.87
N LYS A 118 -10.87 -1.16 -10.11
CA LYS A 118 -11.40 -1.88 -11.27
C LYS A 118 -10.27 -2.54 -12.03
N ASP A 119 -10.51 -3.76 -12.48
CA ASP A 119 -9.58 -4.48 -13.32
C ASP A 119 -9.42 -3.79 -14.67
N SER A 120 -8.17 -3.62 -15.09
CA SER A 120 -7.81 -3.20 -16.44
C SER A 120 -7.23 -4.38 -17.23
N MET A 121 -7.46 -4.37 -18.54
CA MET A 121 -6.75 -5.19 -19.53
C MET A 121 -5.78 -4.37 -20.38
N GLU A 122 -5.72 -3.05 -20.15
CA GLU A 122 -4.81 -2.15 -20.85
C GLU A 122 -3.41 -2.27 -20.25
N SER A 123 -2.54 -2.97 -20.97
CA SER A 123 -1.16 -3.19 -20.54
C SER A 123 -0.31 -1.94 -20.73
N SER A 124 0.37 -1.52 -19.67
CA SER A 124 1.36 -0.44 -19.70
C SER A 124 2.55 -0.77 -20.61
N ALA A 125 3.34 0.25 -20.95
CA ALA A 125 4.60 0.06 -21.68
C ALA A 125 5.70 -0.52 -20.77
N GLU A 126 6.65 -1.23 -21.35
CA GLU A 126 7.85 -1.68 -20.66
C GLU A 126 8.79 -0.50 -20.31
N GLY A 127 9.72 -0.70 -19.37
CA GLY A 127 10.73 0.31 -19.03
C GLY A 127 10.26 1.42 -18.08
N LEU A 128 9.09 1.27 -17.46
CA LEU A 128 8.60 2.20 -16.42
C LEU A 128 9.27 1.99 -15.05
N LEU A 129 9.94 0.85 -14.85
CA LEU A 129 10.70 0.53 -13.65
C LEU A 129 12.21 0.75 -13.90
N PRO A 130 13.00 1.12 -12.87
CA PRO A 130 14.39 1.52 -13.04
C PRO A 130 15.30 0.43 -13.57
N ASP A 131 16.32 0.84 -14.34
CA ASP A 131 17.62 0.14 -14.38
C ASP A 131 18.38 0.52 -13.09
N VAL A 132 18.96 -0.50 -12.43
CA VAL A 132 19.49 -0.48 -11.07
C VAL A 132 20.65 0.51 -10.86
N LYS A 133 21.22 1.11 -11.91
CA LYS A 133 22.51 1.81 -11.84
C LYS A 133 22.53 3.29 -11.43
N GLN A 134 21.42 3.94 -11.07
CA GLN A 134 21.39 5.40 -11.25
C GLN A 134 20.79 6.18 -10.07
N GLY A 135 21.48 7.27 -9.69
CA GLY A 135 21.41 8.00 -8.43
C GLY A 135 20.06 8.66 -8.05
N ALA A 136 20.08 9.48 -6.99
CA ALA A 136 18.88 9.96 -6.33
C ALA A 136 17.89 10.73 -7.21
N SER A 137 18.36 11.44 -8.25
CA SER A 137 17.50 12.15 -9.21
C SER A 137 16.57 11.20 -9.98
N ILE A 138 17.05 10.02 -10.35
CA ILE A 138 16.27 9.04 -11.10
C ILE A 138 15.23 8.37 -10.21
N ILE A 139 15.61 8.05 -8.97
CA ILE A 139 14.65 7.60 -7.95
C ILE A 139 13.51 8.62 -7.84
N ARG A 140 13.83 9.91 -7.65
CA ARG A 140 12.81 10.97 -7.62
C ARG A 140 11.98 11.06 -8.89
N ASN A 141 12.57 10.89 -10.08
CA ASN A 141 11.83 10.94 -11.34
C ASN A 141 10.81 9.81 -11.47
N ILE A 142 11.15 8.60 -11.02
CA ILE A 142 10.23 7.45 -11.04
C ILE A 142 9.05 7.70 -10.10
N PHE A 143 9.33 8.10 -8.86
CA PHE A 143 8.27 8.34 -7.88
C PHE A 143 7.43 9.58 -8.23
N SER A 144 8.04 10.64 -8.75
CA SER A 144 7.29 11.83 -9.19
C SER A 144 6.43 11.58 -10.41
N ARG A 145 6.83 10.69 -11.35
CA ARG A 145 5.94 10.19 -12.42
C ARG A 145 4.67 9.58 -11.82
N MET A 146 4.81 8.84 -10.72
CA MET A 146 3.66 8.27 -10.01
C MET A 146 2.89 9.31 -9.19
N GLY A 147 3.40 10.53 -8.99
CA GLY A 147 2.81 11.55 -8.12
C GLY A 147 3.25 11.46 -6.65
N ILE A 148 4.33 10.73 -6.36
CA ILE A 148 4.97 10.66 -5.04
C ILE A 148 6.28 11.45 -5.10
N SER A 149 6.29 12.67 -4.56
CA SER A 149 7.46 13.57 -4.68
C SER A 149 8.18 13.87 -3.37
N ASP A 150 7.57 13.53 -2.22
CA ASP A 150 8.20 13.77 -0.91
C ASP A 150 9.25 12.68 -0.64
N ASP A 151 10.48 13.10 -0.39
CA ASP A 151 11.62 12.22 -0.17
C ASP A 151 11.39 11.24 0.98
N LYS A 152 10.65 11.62 2.02
CA LYS A 152 10.34 10.69 3.14
C LYS A 152 9.52 9.50 2.67
N HIS A 153 8.56 9.72 1.77
CA HIS A 153 7.74 8.65 1.21
C HIS A 153 8.57 7.77 0.29
N ILE A 154 9.40 8.38 -0.56
CA ILE A 154 10.30 7.67 -1.46
C ILE A 154 11.23 6.75 -0.67
N VAL A 155 11.92 7.27 0.34
CA VAL A 155 12.85 6.50 1.16
C VAL A 155 12.13 5.38 1.89
N ALA A 156 10.99 5.66 2.53
CA ALA A 156 10.20 4.64 3.23
C ALA A 156 9.84 3.48 2.28
N LEU A 157 9.39 3.81 1.07
CA LEU A 157 9.01 2.84 0.05
C LEU A 157 10.19 1.98 -0.44
N CYS A 158 11.38 2.55 -0.58
CA CYS A 158 12.60 1.79 -0.92
C CYS A 158 12.91 0.69 0.11
N GLY A 159 12.63 0.92 1.39
CA GLY A 159 12.76 -0.11 2.43
C GLY A 159 11.87 -1.32 2.19
N GLY A 160 10.67 -1.12 1.63
CA GLY A 160 9.77 -2.22 1.25
C GLY A 160 10.13 -2.89 -0.07
N LEU A 161 10.57 -2.12 -1.08
CA LEU A 161 11.02 -2.67 -2.35
C LEU A 161 12.17 -3.66 -2.14
N THR A 162 13.17 -3.27 -1.34
CA THR A 162 14.32 -4.13 -1.09
C THR A 162 13.89 -5.43 -0.41
N TRP A 163 12.95 -5.39 0.53
CA TRP A 163 12.40 -6.61 1.12
C TRP A 163 11.70 -7.51 0.07
N GLY A 164 10.96 -6.91 -0.87
CA GLY A 164 10.29 -7.61 -1.99
C GLY A 164 11.22 -8.16 -3.09
N GLU A 165 12.27 -7.42 -3.46
CA GLU A 165 13.24 -7.78 -4.50
C GLU A 165 14.31 -8.76 -4.03
N THR A 166 14.73 -8.67 -2.76
CA THR A 166 15.80 -9.51 -2.18
C THR A 166 15.45 -11.02 -2.19
N LEU A 167 14.20 -11.39 -2.52
CA LEU A 167 13.81 -12.78 -2.74
C LEU A 167 13.99 -13.31 -4.17
N LYS A 168 14.27 -12.45 -5.17
CA LYS A 168 14.55 -12.90 -6.55
C LYS A 168 15.85 -13.72 -6.60
N ASP A 169 16.88 -13.29 -5.87
CA ASP A 169 18.23 -13.88 -5.91
C ASP A 169 18.47 -14.98 -4.84
N ARG A 170 17.38 -15.63 -4.37
CA ARG A 170 17.45 -16.71 -3.37
C ARG A 170 18.17 -17.98 -3.85
N SER A 171 18.54 -18.08 -5.14
CA SER A 171 19.32 -19.23 -5.61
C SER A 171 20.82 -19.09 -5.35
N ASP A 172 21.41 -17.87 -5.30
CA ASP A 172 22.86 -17.76 -5.57
C ASP A 172 23.72 -16.93 -4.57
N SER A 173 23.18 -16.19 -3.58
CA SER A 173 23.97 -15.19 -2.82
C SER A 173 24.35 -15.54 -1.36
N LYS A 174 25.66 -15.49 -1.05
CA LYS A 174 26.33 -15.84 0.24
C LYS A 174 26.42 -14.70 1.29
N GLY A 175 25.64 -13.63 1.22
CA GLY A 175 25.85 -12.41 2.04
C GLY A 175 24.90 -12.20 3.22
N GLN A 176 25.30 -12.61 4.43
CA GLN A 176 24.72 -12.37 5.78
C GLN A 176 23.30 -11.73 5.84
N TRP A 177 22.32 -12.58 6.18
CA TRP A 177 20.88 -12.33 6.24
C TRP A 177 20.41 -11.48 7.45
N PRO A 178 19.24 -10.82 7.40
CA PRO A 178 18.47 -10.53 8.61
C PRO A 178 18.12 -11.84 9.34
N LYS A 179 18.07 -11.84 10.68
CA LYS A 179 17.79 -13.04 11.48
C LYS A 179 16.39 -13.65 11.27
N ASP A 180 15.56 -13.03 10.45
CA ASP A 180 14.28 -13.57 9.99
C ASP A 180 13.96 -12.95 8.62
N PRO A 181 14.12 -13.67 7.50
CA PRO A 181 13.92 -13.10 6.17
C PRO A 181 12.47 -12.70 5.89
N LEU A 182 11.53 -13.13 6.73
CA LEU A 182 10.12 -12.81 6.60
C LEU A 182 9.69 -11.66 7.50
N LYS A 183 10.59 -11.09 8.32
CA LYS A 183 10.26 -9.94 9.16
C LYS A 183 10.42 -8.63 8.39
N PHE A 184 9.38 -7.82 8.42
CA PHE A 184 9.38 -6.46 7.90
C PHE A 184 9.69 -5.49 9.05
N ASP A 185 10.87 -4.89 9.04
CA ASP A 185 11.35 -4.01 10.09
C ASP A 185 12.38 -2.98 9.58
N ASN A 186 12.97 -2.17 10.48
CA ASN A 186 13.92 -1.14 10.07
C ASN A 186 15.38 -1.64 9.88
N SER A 187 15.62 -2.96 9.90
CA SER A 187 16.97 -3.53 9.80
C SER A 187 17.66 -3.22 8.48
N TYR A 188 16.90 -3.04 7.39
CA TYR A 188 17.44 -2.60 6.10
C TYR A 188 18.24 -1.30 6.25
N TYR A 189 17.65 -0.26 6.85
CA TYR A 189 18.32 1.03 7.01
C TYR A 189 19.52 0.94 7.94
N LYS A 190 19.43 0.15 9.01
CA LYS A 190 20.58 -0.13 9.91
C LYS A 190 21.74 -0.77 9.14
N LYS A 191 21.43 -1.75 8.27
CA LYS A 191 22.43 -2.49 7.49
C LYS A 191 23.10 -1.62 6.45
N ILE A 192 22.35 -0.83 5.66
CA ILE A 192 22.97 -0.01 4.60
C ILE A 192 23.88 1.08 5.17
N LEU A 193 23.56 1.62 6.35
CA LEU A 193 24.43 2.58 7.05
C LEU A 193 25.74 1.96 7.53
N SER A 194 25.76 0.65 7.85
CA SER A 194 26.96 -0.07 8.27
C SER A 194 27.70 -0.77 7.14
N LYS A 195 27.16 -0.79 5.91
CA LYS A 195 27.83 -1.36 4.73
C LYS A 195 28.99 -0.46 4.29
N ASP A 196 30.11 -1.09 3.98
CA ASP A 196 31.20 -0.46 3.22
C ASP A 196 30.72 -0.02 1.84
N LEU A 197 31.29 1.07 1.32
CA LEU A 197 30.90 1.67 0.04
C LEU A 197 30.94 0.65 -1.12
N SER A 198 31.95 -0.22 -1.15
CA SER A 198 32.13 -1.25 -2.19
C SER A 198 31.07 -2.36 -2.17
N SER A 199 30.31 -2.50 -1.09
CA SER A 199 29.30 -3.55 -0.90
C SER A 199 27.86 -3.04 -1.07
N ARG A 200 27.69 -1.78 -1.47
CA ARG A 200 26.37 -1.16 -1.63
C ARG A 200 25.82 -1.41 -3.03
N LEU A 201 24.52 -1.71 -3.08
CA LEU A 201 23.77 -1.64 -4.34
C LEU A 201 23.68 -0.17 -4.78
N PRO A 202 23.53 0.13 -6.09
CA PRO A 202 23.50 1.52 -6.51
C PRO A 202 22.29 2.31 -5.96
N ILE A 203 21.16 1.65 -5.70
CA ILE A 203 20.03 2.28 -4.97
C ILE A 203 20.42 2.64 -3.53
N GLU A 204 21.21 1.80 -2.85
CA GLU A 204 21.67 2.07 -1.49
C GLU A 204 22.69 3.22 -1.48
N ASP A 205 23.57 3.28 -2.48
CA ASP A 205 24.48 4.40 -2.66
C ASP A 205 23.72 5.71 -2.90
N ALA A 206 22.71 5.70 -3.76
CA ALA A 206 21.84 6.85 -4.01
C ALA A 206 21.12 7.35 -2.74
N LEU A 207 20.63 6.41 -1.92
CA LEU A 207 19.97 6.73 -0.64
C LEU A 207 20.92 7.34 0.40
N LEU A 208 22.23 7.04 0.32
CA LEU A 208 23.21 7.46 1.33
C LEU A 208 24.08 8.66 0.90
N THR A 209 24.17 8.93 -0.40
CA THR A 209 24.92 10.07 -0.96
C THR A 209 24.08 11.34 -1.08
N ASP A 210 22.78 11.21 -1.33
CA ASP A 210 21.85 12.35 -1.34
C ASP A 210 21.51 12.77 0.11
N GLN A 211 21.72 14.06 0.42
CA GLN A 211 21.56 14.58 1.78
C GLN A 211 20.14 14.41 2.34
N SER A 212 19.13 14.62 1.49
CA SER A 212 17.73 14.56 1.90
C SER A 212 17.29 13.11 2.12
N PHE A 213 17.64 12.20 1.20
CA PHE A 213 17.39 10.78 1.38
C PHE A 213 18.11 10.23 2.61
N ARG A 214 19.40 10.57 2.77
CA ARG A 214 20.21 10.11 3.90
C ARG A 214 19.60 10.50 5.23
N ARG A 215 19.06 11.72 5.36
CA ARG A 215 18.36 12.17 6.57
C ARG A 215 17.26 11.19 6.99
N HIS A 216 16.42 10.77 6.04
CA HIS A 216 15.33 9.83 6.33
C HIS A 216 15.83 8.40 6.57
N VAL A 217 16.88 7.97 5.87
CA VAL A 217 17.54 6.68 6.16
C VAL A 217 18.04 6.64 7.61
N GLU A 218 18.72 7.69 8.06
CA GLU A 218 19.24 7.79 9.43
C GLU A 218 18.10 7.82 10.47
N GLU A 219 17.02 8.56 10.18
CA GLU A 219 15.82 8.59 11.04
C GLU A 219 15.21 7.19 11.17
N TYR A 220 14.88 6.53 10.05
CA TYR A 220 14.25 5.22 10.04
C TYR A 220 15.13 4.13 10.64
N SER A 221 16.46 4.25 10.51
CA SER A 221 17.40 3.31 11.16
C SER A 221 17.35 3.38 12.69
N LYS A 222 17.03 4.55 13.27
CA LYS A 222 17.02 4.80 14.72
C LYS A 222 15.63 4.62 15.32
N ASP A 223 14.59 4.94 14.56
CA ASP A 223 13.19 4.89 15.01
C ASP A 223 12.34 4.05 14.05
N GLU A 224 12.06 2.82 14.47
CA GLU A 224 11.19 1.91 13.73
C GLU A 224 9.73 2.38 13.68
N ASN A 225 9.24 3.07 14.71
CA ASN A 225 7.87 3.59 14.71
C ASN A 225 7.71 4.73 13.70
N SER A 226 8.73 5.60 13.58
CA SER A 226 8.75 6.63 12.53
C SER A 226 8.74 5.98 11.14
N PHE A 227 9.59 4.96 10.91
CA PHE A 227 9.59 4.20 9.67
C PHE A 227 8.23 3.57 9.36
N PHE A 228 7.63 2.87 10.32
CA PHE A 228 6.35 2.19 10.17
C PHE A 228 5.21 3.15 9.86
N LYS A 229 5.16 4.29 10.56
CA LYS A 229 4.18 5.34 10.29
C LYS A 229 4.31 5.85 8.86
N GLU A 230 5.53 6.19 8.44
CA GLU A 230 5.73 6.73 7.10
C GLU A 230 5.50 5.67 6.02
N TYR A 231 5.93 4.44 6.24
CA TYR A 231 5.71 3.33 5.31
C TYR A 231 4.22 3.08 5.09
N ALA A 232 3.40 3.04 6.15
CA ALA A 232 1.96 2.85 6.02
C ALA A 232 1.30 3.96 5.19
N MET A 233 1.66 5.22 5.45
CA MET A 233 1.17 6.36 4.67
C MET A 233 1.59 6.28 3.20
N SER A 234 2.84 5.88 2.96
CA SER A 234 3.44 5.82 1.62
C SER A 234 2.87 4.66 0.80
N HIS A 235 2.71 3.49 1.41
CA HIS A 235 2.12 2.32 0.78
C HIS A 235 0.64 2.56 0.44
N LYS A 236 -0.11 3.22 1.34
CA LYS A 236 -1.48 3.66 1.04
C LYS A 236 -1.50 4.52 -0.24
N LYS A 237 -0.65 5.56 -0.30
CA LYS A 237 -0.53 6.43 -1.49
C LYS A 237 -0.21 5.64 -2.76
N LEU A 238 0.71 4.70 -2.70
CA LEU A 238 1.07 3.82 -3.81
C LEU A 238 -0.13 2.98 -4.28
N SER A 239 -0.86 2.39 -3.33
CA SER A 239 -2.02 1.55 -3.65
C SER A 239 -3.21 2.34 -4.22
N GLU A 240 -3.25 3.66 -3.99
CA GLU A 240 -4.34 4.56 -4.42
C GLU A 240 -3.99 5.38 -5.66
N LEU A 241 -2.86 5.11 -6.31
CA LEU A 241 -2.47 5.76 -7.55
C LEU A 241 -3.56 5.61 -8.63
N GLY A 242 -3.97 6.72 -9.24
CA GLY A 242 -5.07 6.77 -10.20
C GLY A 242 -6.48 6.53 -9.63
N TYR A 243 -6.58 6.00 -8.41
CA TYR A 243 -7.85 5.69 -7.76
C TYR A 243 -8.51 6.94 -7.19
N ASN A 244 -9.75 7.22 -7.63
CA ASN A 244 -10.50 8.40 -7.21
C ASN A 244 -11.84 8.00 -6.58
N LEU A 245 -11.87 7.88 -5.24
CA LEU A 245 -13.09 7.56 -4.48
C LEU A 245 -14.23 8.57 -4.77
N LYS A 246 -13.88 9.86 -4.94
CA LYS A 246 -14.84 10.93 -5.21
C LYS A 246 -15.60 10.74 -6.52
N LYS A 247 -14.97 10.18 -7.57
CA LYS A 247 -15.64 9.89 -8.84
C LYS A 247 -16.69 8.76 -8.71
N GLN A 248 -16.51 7.83 -7.77
CA GLN A 248 -17.52 6.79 -7.52
C GLN A 248 -18.69 7.25 -6.66
N ASN A 249 -18.47 8.24 -5.79
CA ASN A 249 -19.56 8.86 -5.03
C ASN A 249 -20.25 10.02 -5.77
N GLN A 250 -19.64 10.60 -6.81
CA GLN A 250 -20.24 11.68 -7.61
C GLN A 250 -21.23 11.19 -8.67
N SER A 251 -21.23 9.91 -9.04
CA SER A 251 -22.33 9.33 -9.84
C SER A 251 -23.66 9.25 -9.06
N LYS A 252 -23.76 9.90 -7.89
CA LYS A 252 -24.91 9.89 -6.98
C LYS A 252 -25.83 11.12 -7.08
N VAL A 253 -25.57 12.09 -7.95
CA VAL A 253 -26.48 13.26 -8.09
C VAL A 253 -26.85 13.42 -9.58
N PRO A 254 -28.08 13.06 -9.99
CA PRO A 254 -28.64 13.45 -11.29
C PRO A 254 -28.70 14.97 -11.41
N ASP A 255 -28.47 15.51 -12.61
CA ASP A 255 -28.36 16.96 -12.91
C ASP A 255 -29.60 17.81 -12.58
N GLU A 256 -30.67 17.25 -12.01
CA GLU A 256 -31.89 17.97 -11.66
C GLU A 256 -31.90 18.58 -10.25
N GLU A 257 -30.94 18.25 -9.37
CA GLU A 257 -30.87 18.86 -8.03
C GLU A 257 -30.01 20.14 -7.95
N GLN A 258 -29.44 20.64 -9.06
CA GLN A 258 -28.69 21.91 -9.03
C GLN A 258 -29.56 23.16 -8.91
N ASN A 259 -30.90 23.05 -8.91
CA ASN A 259 -31.79 24.22 -8.96
C ASN A 259 -32.85 24.31 -7.84
N GLN A 260 -32.67 23.62 -6.72
CA GLN A 260 -33.49 23.87 -5.52
C GLN A 260 -32.76 24.73 -4.49
N PRO A 261 -33.43 25.76 -3.92
CA PRO A 261 -32.80 26.75 -3.08
C PRO A 261 -32.24 26.14 -1.79
N LYS A 262 -30.96 26.40 -1.56
CA LYS A 262 -30.15 25.92 -0.44
C LYS A 262 -30.80 26.30 0.90
N GLY A 263 -31.35 25.30 1.58
CA GLY A 263 -31.91 25.44 2.92
C GLY A 263 -30.84 25.76 3.98
N PRO A 264 -31.23 26.30 5.15
CA PRO A 264 -30.35 26.98 6.10
C PRO A 264 -29.30 26.11 6.82
N TYR A 265 -29.20 24.81 6.52
CA TYR A 265 -28.27 23.89 7.18
C TYR A 265 -26.95 23.65 6.42
N GLU A 266 -26.63 24.43 5.39
CA GLU A 266 -25.35 24.30 4.68
C GLU A 266 -24.14 24.86 5.48
N LYS A 267 -24.36 25.62 6.57
CA LYS A 267 -23.27 26.06 7.46
C LYS A 267 -22.70 24.99 8.40
N LEU A 268 -23.28 23.79 8.45
CA LEU A 268 -22.74 22.70 9.30
C LEU A 268 -21.64 21.85 8.62
N ASN A 269 -21.50 21.90 7.30
CA ASN A 269 -20.51 21.08 6.59
C ASN A 269 -19.11 21.70 6.51
N GLN A 270 -18.94 23.01 6.75
CA GLN A 270 -17.62 23.64 6.80
C GLN A 270 -16.83 23.40 8.10
N HIS A 271 -17.47 22.84 9.15
CA HIS A 271 -16.79 22.53 10.42
C HIS A 271 -16.57 21.02 10.68
N ARG A 272 -16.82 20.15 9.69
CA ARG A 272 -16.53 18.70 9.84
C ARG A 272 -15.03 18.36 9.92
N GLY A 273 -14.14 19.33 9.71
CA GLY A 273 -12.71 19.20 10.00
C GLY A 273 -12.34 19.21 11.48
N LEU A 274 -13.23 19.64 12.40
CA LEU A 274 -12.90 19.76 13.84
C LEU A 274 -13.86 19.01 14.79
N ILE A 275 -14.98 18.47 14.31
CA ILE A 275 -15.95 17.79 15.20
C ILE A 275 -15.67 16.27 15.36
N GLY A 276 -14.83 15.68 14.49
CA GLY A 276 -14.52 14.25 14.52
C GLY A 276 -13.77 13.76 15.77
N ILE A 277 -12.98 14.61 16.43
CA ILE A 277 -12.19 14.24 17.62
C ILE A 277 -13.02 14.38 18.92
N GLY A 278 -14.01 15.29 18.93
CA GLY A 278 -14.85 15.55 20.12
C GLY A 278 -15.86 14.45 20.40
N ILE A 279 -16.53 13.91 19.36
CA ILE A 279 -17.62 12.94 19.56
C ILE A 279 -17.09 11.58 20.07
N VAL A 280 -15.93 11.12 19.56
CA VAL A 280 -15.33 9.86 20.01
C VAL A 280 -14.96 9.94 21.50
N SER A 281 -14.48 11.09 21.96
CA SER A 281 -14.14 11.31 23.37
C SER A 281 -15.40 11.31 24.26
N VAL A 282 -16.48 11.98 23.85
CA VAL A 282 -17.74 12.04 24.62
C VAL A 282 -18.43 10.67 24.70
N VAL A 283 -18.49 9.91 23.60
CA VAL A 283 -19.07 8.56 23.60
C VAL A 283 -18.28 7.64 24.53
N THR A 284 -16.95 7.72 24.53
CA THR A 284 -16.09 6.89 25.40
C THR A 284 -16.30 7.25 26.88
N VAL A 285 -16.45 8.55 27.21
CA VAL A 285 -16.72 9.01 28.58
C VAL A 285 -18.11 8.60 29.04
N ILE A 286 -19.15 8.73 28.19
CA ILE A 286 -20.52 8.29 28.52
C ILE A 286 -20.55 6.78 28.73
N LEU A 287 -19.93 6.00 27.85
CA LEU A 287 -19.89 4.53 27.97
C LEU A 287 -19.15 4.10 29.25
N GLY A 288 -18.03 4.75 29.58
CA GLY A 288 -17.31 4.54 30.84
C GLY A 288 -18.15 4.87 32.08
N TYR A 289 -18.92 5.97 32.05
CA TYR A 289 -19.80 6.37 33.14
C TYR A 289 -20.97 5.38 33.33
N LEU A 290 -21.59 4.93 32.23
CA LEU A 290 -22.67 3.94 32.26
C LEU A 290 -22.20 2.58 32.80
N LEU A 291 -21.01 2.12 32.40
CA LEU A 291 -20.41 0.88 32.91
C LEU A 291 -20.10 0.98 34.41
N LYS A 292 -19.58 2.11 34.88
CA LYS A 292 -19.30 2.35 36.31
C LYS A 292 -20.59 2.39 37.14
N ARG A 293 -21.66 3.02 36.64
CA ARG A 293 -22.97 3.08 37.32
C ARG A 293 -23.61 1.70 37.43
N LYS A 294 -23.56 0.86 36.39
CA LYS A 294 -24.06 -0.51 36.40
C LYS A 294 -23.31 -1.39 37.42
N LYS A 295 -21.97 -1.23 37.50
CA LYS A 295 -21.13 -1.95 38.48
C LYS A 295 -21.41 -1.54 39.94
N ASN A 296 -21.78 -0.28 40.20
CA ASN A 296 -22.14 0.19 41.54
C ASN A 296 -23.55 -0.24 41.98
N GLN A 297 -24.50 -0.39 41.04
CA GLN A 297 -25.83 -0.92 41.34
C GLN A 297 -25.80 -2.43 41.66
N LEU A 298 -24.87 -3.18 41.08
CA LEU A 298 -24.65 -4.60 41.38
C LEU A 298 -23.88 -4.85 42.70
N LYS A 299 -23.44 -3.80 43.39
CA LYS A 299 -22.72 -3.86 44.68
C LYS A 299 -23.57 -3.45 45.88
N LYS A 300 -24.85 -3.14 45.68
CA LYS A 300 -25.85 -3.04 46.75
C LYS A 300 -26.66 -4.32 46.77
#